data_AF-A0A6M1SSU5-F1
#
_entry.id   AF-A0A6M1SSU5-F1
#
_cell.length_a   1.000
_cell.length_b   1.000
_cell.length_c   1.000
_cell.angle_alpha   90.00
_cell.angle_beta   90.00
_cell.angle_gamma   90.00
#
_symmetry.space_group_name_H-M   'P 1'
#
loop_
_entity.id
_entity.type
_entity.pdbx_description
1 polymer ?
#
loop_
_entity_poly.entity_id
_entity_poly.type
_entity_poly.pdbx_seq_one_letter_code
_entity_poly.pdbx_strand_id
1 'polypeptide(L)'
;VISTMHGISSSSQQVADIINVIDSIAFQTNILALNASVEAARAGEQGRGFAVVASEVRNLASRSAEAAKEIKRLIDASTAQVNEGSQLVEKAGATMREVVGSVRRVTDIMDEISAASQEQSAGIEQVNQAVAQMDEVTQQNAALVQEASAAASSLEEQAERLEGVVAAFRLEQGSERRQPALATPPPRGELLRPQLTSKPKSKAAASAEQEWEAF
;
A
#
# COMPACT_ATOMS: atom_id res chain seq x y z
N VAL A 1 2.15 -1.64 -32.40
CA VAL A 1 1.54 -2.99 -32.52
C VAL A 1 0.06 -2.94 -32.92
N ILE A 2 -0.83 -2.25 -32.18
CA ILE A 2 -2.24 -2.13 -32.61
C ILE A 2 -2.37 -1.39 -33.94
N SER A 3 -1.70 -0.23 -34.07
CA SER A 3 -1.65 0.53 -35.33
C SER A 3 -1.08 -0.28 -36.50
N THR A 4 -0.08 -1.14 -36.25
CA THR A 4 0.48 -2.02 -37.29
C THR A 4 -0.49 -3.13 -37.70
N MET A 5 -1.26 -3.70 -36.77
CA MET A 5 -2.31 -4.68 -37.10
C MET A 5 -3.45 -4.07 -37.91
N HIS A 6 -3.86 -2.83 -37.59
CA HIS A 6 -4.80 -2.08 -38.41
C HIS A 6 -4.27 -1.79 -39.83
N GLY A 7 -2.99 -1.45 -39.95
CA GLY A 7 -2.32 -1.26 -41.24
C GLY A 7 -2.30 -2.54 -42.08
N ILE A 8 -2.03 -3.70 -41.46
CA ILE A 8 -2.08 -5.00 -42.14
C ILE A 8 -3.51 -5.31 -42.61
N SER A 9 -4.52 -5.13 -41.76
CA SER A 9 -5.93 -5.37 -42.12
C SER A 9 -6.37 -4.49 -43.30
N SER A 10 -6.03 -3.20 -43.28
CA SER A 10 -6.30 -2.29 -44.40
C SER A 10 -5.58 -2.70 -45.68
N SER A 11 -4.33 -3.18 -45.58
CA SER A 11 -3.56 -3.64 -46.73
C SER A 11 -4.17 -4.92 -47.32
N SER A 12 -4.58 -5.88 -46.48
CA SER A 12 -5.27 -7.10 -46.91
C SER A 12 -6.58 -6.79 -47.65
N GLN A 13 -7.34 -5.78 -47.21
CA GLN A 13 -8.55 -5.35 -47.90
C GLN A 13 -8.26 -4.81 -49.30
N GLN A 14 -7.20 -4.00 -49.45
CA GLN A 14 -6.78 -3.51 -50.77
C GLN A 14 -6.37 -4.67 -51.70
N VAL A 15 -5.69 -5.68 -51.18
CA VAL A 15 -5.36 -6.87 -51.98
C VAL A 15 -6.64 -7.61 -52.39
N ALA A 16 -7.63 -7.77 -51.49
CA ALA A 16 -8.91 -8.38 -51.83
C ALA A 16 -9.63 -7.65 -52.98
N ASP A 17 -9.60 -6.32 -52.97
CA ASP A 17 -10.18 -5.49 -54.04
C ASP A 17 -9.46 -5.70 -55.38
N ILE A 18 -8.13 -5.79 -55.38
CA ILE A 18 -7.33 -6.10 -56.58
C ILE A 18 -7.69 -7.49 -57.13
N ILE A 19 -7.84 -8.49 -56.26
CA ILE A 19 -8.22 -9.84 -56.66
C ILE A 19 -9.63 -9.88 -57.29
N ASN A 20 -10.57 -9.08 -56.79
CA ASN A 20 -11.89 -8.93 -57.42
C ASN A 20 -11.80 -8.36 -58.85
N VAL A 21 -10.90 -7.40 -59.08
CA VAL A 21 -10.64 -6.87 -60.43
C VAL A 21 -10.04 -7.95 -61.33
N ILE A 22 -9.10 -8.76 -60.83
CA ILE A 22 -8.50 -9.87 -61.59
C ILE A 22 -9.54 -10.93 -61.97
N ASP A 23 -10.42 -11.33 -61.05
CA ASP A 23 -11.53 -12.26 -61.35
C ASP A 23 -12.48 -11.68 -62.43
N SER A 24 -12.75 -10.38 -62.36
CA SER A 24 -13.54 -9.68 -63.37
C SER A 24 -12.87 -9.67 -64.75
N ILE A 25 -11.54 -9.47 -64.81
CA ILE A 25 -10.76 -9.54 -66.07
C ILE A 25 -10.76 -10.97 -66.61
N ALA A 26 -10.59 -11.98 -65.76
CA ALA A 26 -10.66 -13.38 -66.15
C ALA A 26 -12.03 -13.73 -66.73
N PHE A 27 -13.12 -13.25 -66.10
CA PHE A 27 -14.48 -13.42 -66.63
C PHE A 27 -14.66 -12.74 -67.99
N GLN A 28 -14.24 -11.49 -68.16
CA GLN A 28 -14.31 -10.79 -69.44
C GLN A 28 -13.52 -11.52 -70.54
N THR A 29 -12.31 -12.00 -70.22
CA THR A 29 -11.46 -12.77 -71.13
C THR A 29 -12.15 -14.08 -71.54
N ASN A 30 -12.82 -14.75 -70.62
CA ASN A 30 -13.60 -15.97 -70.90
C ASN A 30 -14.77 -15.69 -71.86
N ILE A 31 -15.48 -14.56 -71.71
CA ILE A 31 -16.56 -14.16 -72.63
C ILE A 31 -16.00 -13.79 -74.02
N LEU A 32 -14.88 -13.06 -74.08
CA LEU A 32 -14.20 -12.74 -75.34
C LEU A 32 -13.77 -14.00 -76.09
N ALA A 33 -13.19 -14.98 -75.37
CA ALA A 33 -12.78 -16.26 -75.93
C ALA A 33 -13.97 -17.06 -76.48
N LEU A 34 -15.10 -17.07 -75.76
CA LEU A 34 -16.33 -17.69 -76.23
C LEU A 34 -16.83 -17.06 -77.54
N ASN A 35 -16.86 -15.72 -77.62
CA ASN A 35 -17.26 -15.01 -78.83
C ASN A 35 -16.32 -15.33 -80.01
N ALA A 36 -15.01 -15.42 -79.74
CA ALA A 36 -14.02 -15.82 -80.75
C ALA A 36 -14.22 -17.26 -81.24
N SER A 37 -14.55 -18.20 -80.35
CA SER A 37 -14.88 -19.58 -80.73
C SER A 37 -16.12 -19.64 -81.65
N VAL A 38 -17.14 -18.80 -81.39
CA VAL A 38 -18.35 -18.72 -82.23
C VAL A 38 -18.02 -18.15 -83.60
N GLU A 39 -17.25 -17.08 -83.69
CA GLU A 39 -16.89 -16.48 -84.98
C GLU A 39 -15.95 -17.39 -85.78
N ALA A 40 -15.06 -18.12 -85.11
CA ALA A 40 -14.23 -19.15 -85.74
C ALA A 40 -15.07 -20.30 -86.33
N ALA A 41 -16.12 -20.74 -85.64
CA ALA A 41 -17.06 -21.72 -86.18
C ALA A 41 -17.82 -21.18 -87.40
N ARG A 42 -18.16 -19.89 -87.40
CA ARG A 42 -18.83 -19.21 -88.52
C ARG A 42 -17.95 -19.10 -89.77
N ALA A 43 -16.63 -18.95 -89.59
CA ALA A 43 -15.66 -18.92 -90.69
C ALA A 43 -15.35 -20.31 -91.29
N GLY A 44 -15.92 -21.39 -90.74
CA GLY A 44 -15.74 -22.77 -91.24
C GLY A 44 -14.28 -23.22 -91.19
N GLU A 45 -13.79 -23.81 -92.28
CA GLU A 45 -12.42 -24.36 -92.35
C GLU A 45 -11.32 -23.32 -92.13
N GLN A 46 -11.56 -22.06 -92.53
CA GLN A 46 -10.59 -20.96 -92.35
C GLN A 46 -10.45 -20.53 -90.88
N GLY A 47 -11.45 -20.86 -90.04
CA GLY A 47 -11.46 -20.53 -88.62
C GLY A 47 -10.84 -21.59 -87.70
N ARG A 48 -10.42 -22.77 -88.22
CA ARG A 48 -9.94 -23.88 -87.37
C ARG A 48 -8.79 -23.50 -86.45
N GLY A 49 -7.80 -22.74 -86.95
CA GLY A 49 -6.68 -22.26 -86.13
C GLY A 49 -7.13 -21.30 -85.02
N PHE A 50 -8.04 -20.37 -85.34
CA PHE A 50 -8.61 -19.44 -84.37
C PHE A 50 -9.46 -20.13 -83.31
N ALA A 51 -10.19 -21.20 -83.66
CA ALA A 51 -10.99 -21.96 -82.72
C ALA A 51 -10.14 -22.62 -81.62
N VAL A 52 -8.95 -23.15 -81.98
CA VAL A 52 -8.02 -23.75 -81.02
C VAL A 52 -7.47 -22.69 -80.06
N VAL A 53 -7.03 -21.54 -80.58
CA VAL A 53 -6.53 -20.44 -79.75
C VAL A 53 -7.63 -19.92 -78.83
N ALA A 54 -8.86 -19.76 -79.32
CA ALA A 54 -9.99 -19.33 -78.50
C ALA A 54 -10.29 -20.33 -77.35
N SER A 55 -10.21 -21.64 -77.62
CA SER A 55 -10.35 -22.66 -76.57
C SER A 55 -9.24 -22.58 -75.52
N GLU A 56 -7.99 -22.34 -75.93
CA GLU A 56 -6.85 -22.23 -75.02
C GLU A 56 -6.95 -20.97 -74.14
N VAL A 57 -7.32 -19.82 -74.73
CA VAL A 57 -7.57 -18.57 -74.00
C VAL A 57 -8.70 -18.75 -73.00
N ARG A 58 -9.77 -19.47 -73.38
CA ARG A 58 -10.88 -19.78 -72.47
C ARG A 58 -10.44 -20.63 -71.27
N ASN A 59 -9.62 -21.64 -71.52
CA ASN A 59 -9.06 -22.50 -70.47
C ASN A 59 -8.19 -21.68 -69.51
N LEU A 60 -7.29 -20.85 -70.05
CA LEU A 60 -6.42 -19.97 -69.25
C LEU A 60 -7.23 -18.97 -68.40
N ALA A 61 -8.30 -18.41 -68.96
CA ALA A 61 -9.20 -17.52 -68.24
C ALA A 61 -9.93 -18.25 -67.08
N SER A 62 -10.42 -19.47 -67.31
CA SER A 62 -11.04 -20.29 -66.27
C SER A 62 -10.06 -20.61 -65.13
N ARG A 63 -8.83 -21.01 -65.47
CA ARG A 63 -7.77 -21.28 -64.49
C ARG A 63 -7.39 -20.03 -63.69
N SER A 64 -7.37 -18.87 -64.33
CA SER A 64 -7.10 -17.59 -63.67
C SER A 64 -8.21 -17.21 -62.68
N ALA A 65 -9.47 -17.43 -63.04
CA ALA A 65 -10.62 -17.19 -62.15
C ALA A 65 -10.60 -18.14 -60.93
N GLU A 66 -10.28 -19.41 -61.12
CA GLU A 66 -10.11 -20.36 -60.00
C GLU A 66 -8.97 -19.93 -59.05
N ALA A 67 -7.82 -19.55 -59.60
CA ALA A 67 -6.69 -19.06 -58.81
C ALA A 67 -7.04 -17.77 -58.04
N ALA A 68 -7.74 -16.84 -58.68
CA ALA A 68 -8.20 -15.60 -58.03
C ALA A 68 -9.13 -15.90 -56.85
N LYS A 69 -10.07 -16.85 -56.99
CA LYS A 69 -10.97 -17.26 -55.90
C LYS A 69 -10.21 -17.90 -54.74
N GLU A 70 -9.21 -18.73 -55.02
CA GLU A 70 -8.40 -19.35 -53.97
C GLU A 70 -7.55 -18.33 -53.22
N ILE A 71 -6.95 -17.35 -53.92
CA ILE A 71 -6.23 -16.25 -53.29
C ILE A 71 -7.17 -15.42 -52.41
N LYS A 72 -8.38 -15.10 -52.89
CA LYS A 72 -9.39 -14.37 -52.12
C LYS A 72 -9.72 -15.09 -50.81
N ARG A 73 -9.95 -16.40 -50.87
CA ARG A 73 -10.21 -17.25 -49.68
C ARG A 73 -9.07 -17.16 -48.65
N LEU A 74 -7.82 -17.19 -49.10
CA LEU A 74 -6.64 -17.09 -48.22
C LEU A 74 -6.50 -15.69 -47.58
N ILE A 75 -6.82 -14.64 -48.34
CA ILE A 75 -6.83 -13.25 -47.82
C ILE A 75 -7.94 -13.06 -46.79
N ASP A 76 -9.14 -13.57 -47.04
CA ASP A 76 -10.26 -13.50 -46.10
C ASP A 76 -9.91 -14.21 -44.78
N ALA A 77 -9.32 -15.41 -44.87
CA ALA A 77 -8.84 -16.15 -43.71
C ALA A 77 -7.74 -15.39 -42.94
N SER A 78 -6.77 -14.81 -43.66
CA SER A 78 -5.68 -14.02 -43.06
C SER A 78 -6.22 -12.77 -42.36
N THR A 79 -7.22 -12.11 -42.95
CA THR A 79 -7.87 -10.92 -42.37
C THR A 79 -8.61 -11.26 -41.09
N ALA A 80 -9.31 -12.41 -41.06
CA ALA A 80 -9.96 -12.90 -39.85
C ALA A 80 -8.95 -13.13 -38.71
N GLN A 81 -7.81 -13.78 -39.01
CA GLN A 81 -6.75 -14.02 -38.02
C GLN A 81 -6.12 -12.72 -37.50
N VAL A 82 -5.89 -11.73 -38.38
CA VAL A 82 -5.37 -10.42 -37.97
C VAL A 82 -6.36 -9.70 -37.06
N ASN A 83 -7.67 -9.77 -37.35
CA ASN A 83 -8.69 -9.17 -36.51
C ASN A 83 -8.76 -9.81 -35.12
N GLU A 84 -8.71 -11.14 -35.03
CA GLU A 84 -8.63 -11.87 -33.75
C GLU A 84 -7.36 -11.48 -32.98
N GLY A 85 -6.21 -11.46 -33.64
CA GLY A 85 -4.94 -11.03 -33.06
C GLY A 85 -4.99 -9.59 -32.56
N SER A 86 -5.65 -8.68 -33.28
CA SER A 86 -5.82 -7.29 -32.86
C SER A 86 -6.61 -7.18 -31.56
N GLN A 87 -7.69 -7.96 -31.39
CA GLN A 87 -8.48 -7.98 -30.16
C GLN A 87 -7.68 -8.50 -28.97
N LEU A 88 -6.90 -9.56 -29.16
CA LEU A 88 -6.02 -10.11 -28.12
C LEU A 88 -4.96 -9.09 -27.69
N VAL A 89 -4.34 -8.40 -28.64
CA VAL A 89 -3.34 -7.36 -28.36
C VAL A 89 -3.98 -6.17 -27.64
N GLU A 90 -5.20 -5.79 -27.99
CA GLU A 90 -5.93 -4.71 -27.30
C GLU A 90 -6.21 -5.07 -25.84
N LYS A 91 -6.68 -6.31 -25.59
CA LYS A 91 -6.87 -6.83 -24.23
C LYS A 91 -5.57 -6.87 -23.43
N ALA A 92 -4.49 -7.38 -24.02
CA ALA A 92 -3.17 -7.37 -23.41
C ALA A 92 -2.70 -5.94 -23.10
N GLY A 93 -2.96 -4.99 -24.00
CA GLY A 93 -2.69 -3.57 -23.79
C GLY A 93 -3.48 -2.96 -22.62
N ALA A 94 -4.73 -3.36 -22.43
CA ALA A 94 -5.53 -2.96 -21.27
C ALA A 94 -4.95 -3.49 -19.97
N THR A 95 -4.64 -4.79 -19.91
CA THR A 95 -4.02 -5.40 -18.72
C THR A 95 -2.66 -4.77 -18.39
N MET A 96 -1.83 -4.45 -19.39
CA MET A 96 -0.56 -3.75 -19.14
C MET A 96 -0.77 -2.35 -18.57
N ARG A 97 -1.83 -1.62 -18.96
CA ARG A 97 -2.18 -0.33 -18.34
C ARG A 97 -2.59 -0.50 -16.87
N GLU A 98 -3.34 -1.54 -16.54
CA GLU A 98 -3.70 -1.88 -15.15
C GLU A 98 -2.46 -2.23 -14.32
N VAL A 99 -1.51 -2.99 -14.88
CA VAL A 99 -0.22 -3.29 -14.24
C VAL A 99 0.56 -2.02 -13.96
N VAL A 100 0.71 -1.12 -14.94
CA VAL A 100 1.40 0.16 -14.74
C VAL A 100 0.71 1.00 -13.66
N GLY A 101 -0.63 1.04 -13.64
CA GLY A 101 -1.38 1.72 -12.58
C GLY A 101 -1.16 1.10 -11.20
N SER A 102 -1.05 -0.22 -11.13
CA SER A 102 -0.79 -0.94 -9.87
C SER A 102 0.63 -0.70 -9.36
N VAL A 103 1.62 -0.67 -10.26
CA VAL A 103 3.01 -0.32 -9.91
C VAL A 103 3.08 1.10 -9.36
N ARG A 104 2.37 2.08 -9.96
CA ARG A 104 2.32 3.45 -9.42
C ARG A 104 1.78 3.49 -7.99
N ARG A 105 0.68 2.79 -7.70
CA ARG A 105 0.14 2.72 -6.33
C ARG A 105 1.13 2.13 -5.34
N VAL A 106 1.91 1.11 -5.76
CA VAL A 106 2.97 0.55 -4.90
C VAL A 106 4.07 1.57 -4.65
N THR A 107 4.45 2.36 -5.66
CA THR A 107 5.40 3.46 -5.50
C THR A 107 4.88 4.50 -4.51
N ASP A 108 3.63 4.94 -4.63
CA ASP A 108 3.03 5.91 -3.73
C ASP A 108 3.04 5.40 -2.26
N ILE A 109 2.72 4.12 -2.05
CA ILE A 109 2.80 3.48 -0.72
C ILE A 109 4.25 3.45 -0.20
N MET A 110 5.24 3.19 -1.06
CA MET A 110 6.65 3.21 -0.63
C MET A 110 7.10 4.61 -0.22
N ASP A 111 6.61 5.65 -0.89
CA ASP A 111 6.90 7.05 -0.53
C ASP A 111 6.26 7.40 0.82
N GLU A 112 5.01 6.99 1.06
CA GLU A 112 4.34 7.13 2.36
C GLU A 112 5.07 6.39 3.48
N ILE A 113 5.50 5.14 3.24
CA ILE A 113 6.28 4.36 4.20
C ILE A 113 7.62 5.04 4.48
N SER A 114 8.29 5.59 3.46
CA SER A 114 9.55 6.30 3.64
C SER A 114 9.38 7.54 4.51
N ALA A 115 8.33 8.32 4.28
CA ALA A 115 8.01 9.49 5.10
C ALA A 115 7.68 9.08 6.55
N ALA A 116 6.83 8.08 6.74
CA ALA A 116 6.49 7.56 8.07
C ALA A 116 7.73 6.99 8.80
N SER A 117 8.65 6.35 8.07
CA SER A 117 9.90 5.82 8.64
C SER A 117 10.84 6.94 9.10
N GLN A 118 10.90 8.06 8.36
CA GLN A 118 11.67 9.23 8.78
C GLN A 118 11.07 9.88 10.03
N GLU A 119 9.74 10.02 10.10
CA GLU A 119 9.05 10.54 11.28
C GLU A 119 9.24 9.63 12.49
N GLN A 120 9.11 8.32 12.33
CA GLN A 120 9.40 7.35 13.39
C GLN A 120 10.86 7.42 13.86
N SER A 121 11.82 7.60 12.95
CA SER A 121 13.23 7.75 13.32
C SER A 121 13.45 8.99 14.18
N ALA A 122 12.86 10.12 13.79
CA ALA A 122 12.90 11.35 14.59
C ALA A 122 12.23 11.18 15.96
N GLY A 123 11.09 10.49 16.02
CA GLY A 123 10.42 10.17 17.28
C GLY A 123 11.27 9.28 18.20
N ILE A 124 11.99 8.30 17.63
CA ILE A 124 12.91 7.45 18.39
C ILE A 124 14.08 8.26 18.96
N GLU A 125 14.61 9.24 18.23
CA GLU A 125 15.66 10.13 18.74
C GLU A 125 15.17 10.95 19.94
N GLN A 126 13.94 11.47 19.89
CA GLN A 126 13.32 12.17 21.03
C GLN A 126 13.12 11.26 22.24
N VAL A 127 12.63 10.04 22.02
CA VAL A 127 12.48 9.04 23.10
C VAL A 127 13.85 8.72 23.72
N ASN A 128 14.89 8.58 22.90
CA ASN A 128 16.24 8.32 23.39
C ASN A 128 16.74 9.45 24.30
N GLN A 129 16.53 10.71 23.91
CA GLN A 129 16.87 11.87 24.74
C GLN A 129 16.11 11.88 26.06
N ALA A 130 14.80 11.61 26.03
CA ALA A 130 13.99 11.53 27.25
C ALA A 130 14.46 10.42 28.20
N VAL A 131 14.83 9.25 27.67
CA VAL A 131 15.36 8.14 28.45
C VAL A 131 16.72 8.50 29.07
N ALA A 132 17.60 9.17 28.33
CA ALA A 132 18.88 9.64 28.85
C ALA A 132 18.69 10.64 30.01
N GLN A 133 17.74 11.57 29.89
CA GLN A 133 17.41 12.52 30.95
C GLN A 133 16.79 11.81 32.17
N MET A 134 15.93 10.81 31.96
CA MET A 134 15.40 9.99 33.05
C MET A 134 16.51 9.22 33.78
N ASP A 135 17.50 8.71 33.05
CA ASP A 135 18.65 8.05 33.65
C ASP A 135 19.47 9.02 34.52
N GLU A 136 19.73 10.24 34.03
CA GLU A 136 20.43 11.28 34.80
C GLU A 136 19.72 11.59 36.13
N VAL A 137 18.41 11.84 36.09
CA VAL A 137 17.61 12.10 37.31
C VAL A 137 17.59 10.87 38.22
N THR A 138 17.56 9.66 37.66
CA THR A 138 17.61 8.42 38.44
C THR A 138 18.95 8.26 39.17
N GLN A 139 20.06 8.56 38.49
CA GLN A 139 21.38 8.57 39.10
C GLN A 139 21.51 9.66 40.18
N GLN A 140 20.98 10.86 39.93
CA GLN A 140 20.94 11.93 40.92
C GLN A 140 20.14 11.53 42.17
N ASN A 141 18.97 10.89 41.99
CA ASN A 141 18.17 10.39 43.10
C ASN A 141 18.92 9.33 43.91
N ALA A 142 19.66 8.43 43.26
CA ALA A 142 20.49 7.45 43.96
C ALA A 142 21.58 8.14 44.80
N ALA A 143 22.24 9.16 44.25
CA ALA A 143 23.25 9.95 44.99
C ALA A 143 22.64 10.70 46.19
N LEU A 144 21.48 11.33 46.02
CA LEU A 144 20.77 12.01 47.10
C LEU A 144 20.34 11.03 48.21
N VAL A 145 19.92 9.82 47.85
CA VAL A 145 19.61 8.77 48.84
C VAL A 145 20.86 8.34 49.61
N GLN A 146 22.01 8.21 48.94
CA GLN A 146 23.28 7.91 49.61
C GLN A 146 23.70 9.04 50.56
N GLU A 147 23.58 10.30 50.14
CA GLU A 147 23.87 11.46 50.97
C GLU A 147 22.93 11.54 52.18
N ALA A 148 21.62 11.33 51.97
CA ALA A 148 20.63 11.31 53.04
C ALA A 148 20.89 10.19 54.04
N SER A 149 21.29 9.00 53.58
CA SER A 149 21.66 7.88 54.44
C SER A 149 22.90 8.20 55.28
N ALA A 150 23.92 8.85 54.70
CA ALA A 150 25.11 9.28 55.42
C ALA A 150 24.79 10.36 56.47
N ALA A 151 23.94 11.33 56.11
CA ALA A 151 23.47 12.36 57.04
C ALA A 151 22.67 11.76 58.20
N ALA A 152 21.78 10.79 57.92
CA ALA A 152 21.04 10.08 58.95
C ALA A 152 21.97 9.33 59.91
N SER A 153 22.99 8.64 59.40
CA SER A 153 23.99 7.95 60.22
C SER A 153 24.80 8.92 61.10
N SER A 154 25.18 10.08 60.57
CA SER A 154 25.87 11.11 61.38
C SER A 154 24.98 11.71 62.47
N LEU A 155 23.70 11.91 62.19
CA LEU A 155 22.73 12.39 63.18
C LEU A 155 22.50 11.35 64.29
N GLU A 156 22.48 10.06 63.95
CA GLU A 156 22.42 8.94 64.90
C GLU A 156 23.64 8.94 65.84
N GLU A 157 24.87 9.01 65.30
CA GLU A 157 26.10 9.11 66.11
C GLU A 157 26.09 10.33 67.06
N GLN A 158 25.59 11.49 66.60
CA GLN A 158 25.48 12.68 67.44
C GLN A 158 24.46 12.51 68.57
N ALA A 159 23.32 11.86 68.27
CA ALA A 159 22.30 11.56 69.26
C ALA A 159 22.82 10.58 70.34
N GLU A 160 23.51 9.50 69.94
CA GLU A 160 24.16 8.56 70.87
C GLU A 160 25.20 9.27 71.76
N ARG A 161 26.00 10.17 71.17
CA ARG A 161 26.99 10.94 71.92
C ARG A 161 26.35 11.87 72.95
N LEU A 162 25.26 12.55 72.59
CA LEU A 162 24.48 13.39 73.51
C LEU A 162 23.86 12.57 74.65
N GLU A 163 23.29 11.40 74.33
CA GLU A 163 22.76 10.48 75.33
C GLU A 163 23.85 10.05 76.34
N GLY A 164 25.04 9.69 75.85
CA GLY A 164 26.18 9.35 76.70
C GLY A 164 26.62 10.49 77.63
N VAL A 165 26.63 11.74 77.15
CA VAL A 165 26.94 12.93 77.96
C VAL A 165 25.89 13.14 79.06
N VAL A 166 24.60 12.98 78.73
CA VAL A 166 23.50 13.11 79.71
C VAL A 166 23.55 11.99 80.75
N ALA A 167 23.88 10.76 80.35
CA ALA A 167 24.00 9.61 81.26
C ALA A 167 25.13 9.76 82.30
N ALA A 168 26.18 10.53 81.98
CA ALA A 168 27.26 10.85 82.92
C ALA A 168 26.83 11.83 84.04
N PHE A 169 25.74 12.58 83.85
CA PHE A 169 25.16 13.38 84.92
C PHE A 169 24.49 12.46 85.95
N ARG A 170 25.24 12.15 87.01
CA ARG A 170 24.67 11.57 88.23
C ARG A 170 23.79 12.62 88.91
N LEU A 171 22.49 12.47 88.76
CA LEU A 171 21.52 13.06 89.69
C LEU A 171 21.84 12.47 91.07
N GLU A 172 22.18 13.31 92.05
CA GLU A 172 22.17 12.89 93.44
C GLU A 172 20.83 12.18 93.68
N GLN A 173 20.87 10.94 94.16
CA GLN A 173 19.73 10.35 94.85
C GLN A 173 19.52 11.17 96.13
N GLY A 174 18.91 12.33 95.95
CA GLY A 174 18.49 13.22 97.01
C GLY A 174 17.35 12.56 97.74
N SER A 175 17.72 11.82 98.78
CA SER A 175 17.15 11.92 100.13
C SER A 175 15.63 11.87 100.21
N GLU A 176 15.16 10.81 100.88
CA GLU A 176 13.97 10.83 101.71
C GLU A 176 13.79 12.21 102.39
N ARG A 177 12.94 13.07 101.82
CA ARG A 177 12.38 14.23 102.50
C ARG A 177 10.89 14.04 102.63
N ARG A 178 10.58 13.43 103.78
CA ARG A 178 9.39 13.58 104.62
C ARG A 178 8.42 14.67 104.14
N GLN A 179 7.22 14.23 103.80
CA GLN A 179 6.01 15.05 103.63
C GLN A 179 5.79 15.98 104.82
N PRO A 180 5.18 17.15 104.56
CA PRO A 180 4.03 17.55 105.33
C PRO A 180 2.77 17.48 104.45
N ALA A 181 1.74 16.87 105.03
CA ALA A 181 0.38 16.82 104.50
C ALA A 181 -0.27 18.22 104.47
N LEU A 182 -1.15 18.43 103.48
CA LEU A 182 -2.28 19.39 103.34
C LEU A 182 -2.37 19.77 101.85
N ALA A 183 -3.48 19.75 101.12
CA ALA A 183 -4.88 19.47 101.41
C ALA A 183 -5.59 19.15 100.07
N THR A 184 -6.67 18.38 100.12
CA THR A 184 -7.58 18.05 99.01
C THR A 184 -8.43 19.25 98.59
N PRO A 185 -8.73 19.42 97.29
CA PRO A 185 -10.13 19.59 96.86
C PRO A 185 -10.51 18.71 95.64
N PRO A 186 -11.82 18.59 95.30
CA PRO A 186 -12.41 17.38 94.71
C PRO A 186 -12.79 17.58 93.21
N PRO A 187 -13.69 16.80 92.57
CA PRO A 187 -13.25 15.92 91.47
C PRO A 187 -13.98 16.12 90.12
N ARG A 188 -13.43 15.43 89.11
CA ARG A 188 -14.07 14.84 87.91
C ARG A 188 -14.53 15.74 86.75
N GLY A 189 -13.94 15.44 85.59
CA GLY A 189 -14.52 15.46 84.25
C GLY A 189 -13.60 14.65 83.33
N GLU A 190 -13.61 13.32 83.45
CA GLU A 190 -14.27 12.41 82.51
C GLU A 190 -13.57 12.37 81.14
N LEU A 191 -12.68 11.38 81.02
CA LEU A 191 -12.03 10.93 79.80
C LEU A 191 -13.08 10.38 78.83
N LEU A 192 -13.16 10.97 77.64
CA LEU A 192 -13.84 10.38 76.50
C LEU A 192 -12.84 10.10 75.38
N ARG A 193 -12.46 8.83 75.25
CA ARG A 193 -12.24 8.21 73.95
C ARG A 193 -13.47 7.35 73.68
N PRO A 194 -14.16 7.53 72.55
CA PRO A 194 -14.09 6.49 71.50
C PRO A 194 -14.15 7.08 70.07
N GLN A 195 -13.28 6.63 69.17
CA GLN A 195 -13.46 5.59 68.15
C GLN A 195 -13.94 6.09 66.77
N LEU A 196 -13.20 5.60 65.77
CA LEU A 196 -13.49 5.60 64.34
C LEU A 196 -14.87 5.01 64.04
N THR A 197 -15.68 5.67 63.22
CA THR A 197 -16.64 4.99 62.34
C THR A 197 -16.81 5.69 60.98
N SER A 198 -16.69 4.87 59.93
CA SER A 198 -17.41 4.88 58.65
C SER A 198 -17.44 6.12 57.72
N LYS A 199 -16.75 5.99 56.58
CA LYS A 199 -17.18 6.45 55.23
C LYS A 199 -18.55 5.84 54.83
N PRO A 200 -19.20 6.18 53.69
CA PRO A 200 -19.16 7.40 52.83
C PRO A 200 -20.57 7.86 52.33
N LYS A 201 -20.67 9.06 51.71
CA LYS A 201 -21.18 9.29 50.31
C LYS A 201 -21.59 10.74 50.01
N SER A 202 -21.12 11.18 48.84
CA SER A 202 -21.81 11.93 47.78
C SER A 202 -22.15 13.42 47.95
N LYS A 203 -21.40 14.27 47.24
CA LYS A 203 -21.85 15.03 46.05
C LYS A 203 -20.58 15.59 45.36
N ALA A 204 -20.20 15.05 44.20
CA ALA A 204 -20.61 15.50 42.87
C ALA A 204 -19.90 16.81 42.44
N ALA A 205 -18.79 16.59 41.74
CA ALA A 205 -18.32 17.26 40.52
C ALA A 205 -18.42 18.79 40.43
N ALA A 206 -17.27 19.45 40.53
CA ALA A 206 -16.95 20.63 39.74
C ALA A 206 -15.42 20.73 39.53
N SER A 207 -15.06 20.98 38.26
CA SER A 207 -13.78 21.44 37.71
C SER A 207 -12.54 20.53 37.82
N ALA A 208 -12.12 19.95 36.69
CA ALA A 208 -10.88 20.32 35.97
C ALA A 208 -10.41 19.18 35.04
N GLU A 209 -11.03 19.06 33.87
CA GLU A 209 -10.46 18.34 32.71
C GLU A 209 -10.83 19.14 31.47
N GLN A 210 -10.05 20.18 31.21
CA GLN A 210 -10.00 20.90 29.95
C GLN A 210 -8.66 21.63 29.94
N GLU A 211 -7.68 20.97 29.34
CA GLU A 211 -6.45 21.51 28.72
C GLU A 211 -5.45 20.36 28.72
N TRP A 212 -5.37 19.62 27.61
CA TRP A 212 -4.18 18.99 27.03
C TRP A 212 -4.63 18.23 25.77
N GLU A 213 -4.92 18.97 24.70
CA GLU A 213 -4.76 18.48 23.32
C GLU A 213 -4.14 19.62 22.51
N ALA A 214 -3.15 19.27 21.70
CA ALA A 214 -2.28 20.12 20.87
C ALA A 214 -1.11 20.80 21.61
N PHE A 215 -0.02 20.06 21.80
CA PHE A 215 1.28 20.34 21.18
C PHE A 215 2.04 19.03 20.96
#